data_AF-A0A2D5R3Y1-F1
#
_entry.id   AF-A0A2D5R3Y1-F1
#
_cell.length_a   1.000
_cell.length_b   1.000
_cell.length_c   1.000
_cell.angle_alpha   90.00
_cell.angle_beta   90.00
_cell.angle_gamma   90.00
#
_symmetry.space_group_name_H-M   'P 1'
#
loop_
_entity.id
_entity.type
_entity.pdbx_description
1 polymer ?
#
loop_
_entity_poly.entity_id
_entity_poly.type
_entity_poly.pdbx_seq_one_letter_code
_entity_poly.pdbx_strand_id
1 'polypeptide(L)'
;VNYVAAQDGTKNYTYAEHKFDEGFGYYGAARNALDYTDLEARAKSGREGWNKGYHDTDADGMIDVRSEYHFGHAQNCAKRDAGSASGPNPTDFTTEVMTAVLASRQIISNAANKANPELTEAENTKLQEHIKMASVAWEKCIAATAVHYVNDVIADISEYSSGAPASLSNFETVAKHWSELKGFAMSLQFSPASPFRDETMTAVNLDDLKMILDLIGDAPVLADGSQNGVAASGTAEDAVYAYIGKLTQARAKLQDAYGFSDANTLSW
;
A
#
# COMPACT_ATOMS: atom_id res chain seq x y z
N VAL A 1 -29.83 11.13 -14.29
CA VAL A 1 -30.21 10.42 -13.04
C VAL A 1 -29.41 11.07 -11.92
N ASN A 2 -30.07 11.48 -10.84
CA ASN A 2 -29.36 11.99 -9.67
C ASN A 2 -28.88 10.79 -8.84
N TYR A 3 -27.65 10.35 -9.10
CA TYR A 3 -27.09 9.13 -8.50
C TYR A 3 -26.83 9.26 -7.00
N VAL A 4 -26.77 10.49 -6.46
CA VAL A 4 -26.66 10.75 -5.02
C VAL A 4 -27.92 10.27 -4.28
N ALA A 5 -29.09 10.40 -4.92
CA ALA A 5 -30.40 10.09 -4.33
C ALA A 5 -31.00 8.77 -4.82
N ALA A 6 -30.55 8.28 -5.99
CA ALA A 6 -31.12 7.10 -6.60
C ALA A 6 -30.85 5.87 -5.73
N GLN A 7 -31.90 5.21 -5.26
CA GLN A 7 -31.78 3.93 -4.58
C GLN A 7 -31.11 2.90 -5.50
N ASP A 8 -30.18 2.11 -4.97
CA ASP A 8 -29.57 1.04 -5.75
C ASP A 8 -30.46 -0.21 -5.74
N GLY A 9 -31.31 -0.32 -6.75
CA GLY A 9 -32.30 -1.39 -6.85
C GLY A 9 -33.26 -1.37 -5.66
N THR A 10 -33.26 -2.44 -4.86
CA THR A 10 -34.11 -2.58 -3.67
C THR A 10 -33.34 -2.44 -2.35
N LYS A 11 -32.10 -1.94 -2.39
CA LYS A 11 -31.22 -1.87 -1.22
C LYS A 11 -31.44 -0.58 -0.43
N ASN A 12 -31.10 -0.59 0.86
CA ASN A 12 -31.32 0.55 1.76
C ASN A 12 -30.18 1.59 1.70
N TYR A 13 -29.54 1.73 0.54
CA TYR A 13 -28.48 2.69 0.27
C TYR A 13 -28.62 3.24 -1.16
N THR A 14 -28.04 4.41 -1.41
CA THR A 14 -28.07 5.02 -2.74
C THR A 14 -26.98 4.44 -3.65
N TYR A 15 -27.13 4.66 -4.95
CA TYR A 15 -26.17 4.23 -5.94
C TYR A 15 -24.79 4.86 -5.72
N ALA A 16 -24.74 6.16 -5.38
CA ALA A 16 -23.49 6.83 -5.06
C ALA A 16 -22.80 6.24 -3.82
N GLU A 17 -23.57 5.95 -2.77
CA GLU A 17 -23.07 5.28 -1.57
C GLU A 17 -22.48 3.92 -1.89
N HIS A 18 -23.19 3.10 -2.65
CA HIS A 18 -22.72 1.78 -3.04
C HIS A 18 -21.41 1.83 -3.84
N LYS A 19 -21.31 2.72 -4.84
CA LYS A 19 -20.10 2.86 -5.65
C LYS A 19 -18.91 3.35 -4.84
N PHE A 20 -19.15 4.20 -3.86
CA PHE A 20 -18.11 4.61 -2.93
C PHE A 20 -17.67 3.44 -2.02
N ASP A 21 -18.62 2.69 -1.48
CA ASP A 21 -18.37 1.56 -0.59
C ASP A 21 -17.66 0.40 -1.34
N GLU A 22 -17.94 0.18 -2.63
CA GLU A 22 -17.16 -0.73 -3.50
C GLU A 22 -15.69 -0.28 -3.61
N GLY A 23 -15.44 1.02 -3.75
CA GLY A 23 -14.09 1.59 -3.75
C GLY A 23 -13.34 1.34 -2.43
N PHE A 24 -14.01 1.58 -1.30
CA PHE A 24 -13.47 1.26 0.03
C PHE A 24 -13.17 -0.24 0.19
N GLY A 25 -14.00 -1.11 -0.37
CA GLY A 25 -13.78 -2.56 -0.37
C GLY A 25 -12.43 -2.99 -0.94
N TYR A 26 -11.86 -2.26 -1.91
CA TYR A 26 -10.52 -2.57 -2.45
C TYR A 26 -9.39 -2.20 -1.49
N TYR A 27 -9.57 -1.17 -0.65
CA TYR A 27 -8.64 -0.90 0.45
C TYR A 27 -8.69 -2.04 1.48
N GLY A 28 -9.90 -2.55 1.73
CA GLY A 28 -10.12 -3.79 2.44
C GLY A 28 -9.88 -3.67 3.94
N ALA A 29 -10.37 -2.60 4.58
CA ALA A 29 -10.33 -2.45 6.02
C ALA A 29 -11.66 -2.84 6.68
N ALA A 30 -11.63 -3.19 7.95
CA ALA A 30 -12.86 -3.24 8.76
C ALA A 30 -13.54 -1.84 8.74
N ARG A 31 -14.86 -1.80 8.79
CA ARG A 31 -15.63 -0.53 8.80
C ARG A 31 -15.26 0.34 10.00
N ASN A 32 -14.95 -0.30 11.12
CA ASN A 32 -14.48 0.32 12.35
C ASN A 32 -12.95 0.24 12.51
N ALA A 33 -12.19 0.27 11.42
CA ALA A 33 -10.72 0.18 11.45
C ALA A 33 -10.03 1.13 12.44
N LEU A 34 -10.62 2.31 12.72
CA LEU A 34 -10.08 3.26 13.70
C LEU A 34 -10.20 2.79 15.16
N ASP A 35 -10.96 1.73 15.44
CA ASP A 35 -11.01 1.09 16.77
C ASP A 35 -9.86 0.11 17.01
N TYR A 36 -9.12 -0.25 15.95
CA TYR A 36 -7.97 -1.14 15.99
C TYR A 36 -6.71 -0.33 16.24
N THR A 37 -5.80 -0.90 17.03
CA THR A 37 -4.40 -0.48 16.98
C THR A 37 -3.71 -1.04 15.73
N ASP A 38 -2.62 -0.43 15.29
CA ASP A 38 -1.83 -0.97 14.16
C ASP A 38 -1.35 -2.41 14.40
N LEU A 39 -1.10 -2.78 15.65
CA LEU A 39 -0.71 -4.14 16.04
C LEU A 39 -1.83 -5.16 15.80
N GLU A 40 -3.07 -4.73 16.05
CA GLU A 40 -4.28 -5.54 15.87
C GLU A 40 -4.64 -5.63 14.38
N ALA A 41 -4.69 -4.48 13.70
CA ALA A 41 -5.00 -4.40 12.27
C ALA A 41 -3.99 -5.16 11.41
N ARG A 42 -2.69 -5.17 11.76
CA ARG A 42 -1.68 -5.99 11.07
C ARG A 42 -1.74 -7.50 11.37
N ALA A 43 -2.71 -7.94 12.18
CA ALA A 43 -2.94 -9.33 12.57
C ALA A 43 -1.75 -10.01 13.26
N LYS A 44 -1.01 -9.29 14.12
CA LYS A 44 0.17 -9.83 14.79
C LYS A 44 0.05 -9.93 16.31
N SER A 45 -0.58 -8.95 16.95
CA SER A 45 -0.68 -8.87 18.43
C SER A 45 -1.75 -7.87 18.84
N GLY A 46 -2.12 -7.83 20.11
CA GLY A 46 -3.10 -6.86 20.63
C GLY A 46 -4.10 -7.50 21.58
N ARG A 47 -5.26 -6.87 21.75
CA ARG A 47 -6.34 -7.39 22.60
C ARG A 47 -6.80 -8.76 22.12
N GLU A 48 -7.21 -9.61 23.06
CA GLU A 48 -7.85 -10.88 22.75
C GLU A 48 -9.11 -10.63 21.91
N GLY A 49 -9.27 -11.37 20.82
CA GLY A 49 -10.38 -11.17 19.88
C GLY A 49 -10.18 -10.03 18.87
N TRP A 50 -9.05 -9.31 18.92
CA TRP A 50 -8.67 -8.26 17.96
C TRP A 50 -7.33 -8.53 17.26
N ASN A 51 -6.45 -9.30 17.92
CA ASN A 51 -5.05 -9.53 17.53
C ASN A 51 -4.82 -10.30 16.21
N LYS A 52 -5.88 -10.61 15.47
CA LYS A 52 -5.85 -11.36 14.21
C LYS A 52 -6.33 -10.54 13.00
N GLY A 53 -6.41 -9.21 13.15
CA GLY A 53 -6.86 -8.32 12.08
C GLY A 53 -8.37 -8.35 11.86
N TYR A 54 -9.12 -8.83 12.86
CA TYR A 54 -10.58 -8.87 12.84
C TYR A 54 -11.13 -8.83 14.26
N HIS A 55 -12.40 -8.45 14.39
CA HIS A 55 -13.16 -8.45 15.63
C HIS A 55 -14.66 -8.55 15.35
N ASP A 56 -15.31 -9.54 15.98
CA ASP A 56 -16.77 -9.69 16.02
C ASP A 56 -17.37 -8.51 16.80
N THR A 57 -17.71 -7.46 16.07
CA THR A 57 -18.09 -6.16 16.60
C THR A 57 -19.57 -6.12 16.99
N ASP A 58 -20.42 -6.89 16.29
CA ASP A 58 -21.84 -7.01 16.63
C ASP A 58 -22.16 -8.15 17.61
N ALA A 59 -21.16 -8.96 17.97
CA ALA A 59 -21.20 -10.04 18.94
C ALA A 59 -22.17 -11.17 18.56
N ASP A 60 -22.32 -11.44 17.26
CA ASP A 60 -23.16 -12.52 16.75
C ASP A 60 -22.47 -13.90 16.75
N GLY A 61 -21.19 -13.95 17.11
CA GLY A 61 -20.36 -15.15 17.19
C GLY A 61 -19.69 -15.54 15.87
N MET A 62 -19.84 -14.74 14.82
CA MET A 62 -19.21 -14.90 13.50
C MET A 62 -18.39 -13.66 13.15
N ILE A 63 -17.53 -13.79 12.12
CA ILE A 63 -16.80 -12.63 11.57
C ILE A 63 -17.40 -12.32 10.21
N ASP A 64 -18.00 -11.14 10.06
CA ASP A 64 -18.38 -10.64 8.75
C ASP A 64 -17.14 -10.09 8.03
N VAL A 65 -16.60 -10.90 7.13
CA VAL A 65 -15.46 -10.54 6.28
C VAL A 65 -15.71 -9.30 5.41
N ARG A 66 -16.95 -8.78 5.33
CA ARG A 66 -17.28 -7.55 4.58
C ARG A 66 -17.25 -6.29 5.46
N SER A 67 -17.12 -6.42 6.78
CA SER A 67 -17.15 -5.26 7.68
C SER A 67 -16.20 -5.33 8.86
N GLU A 68 -15.70 -6.50 9.23
CA GLU A 68 -15.02 -6.73 10.50
C GLU A 68 -13.60 -7.26 10.31
N TYR A 69 -13.10 -7.26 9.07
CA TYR A 69 -11.82 -7.87 8.72
C TYR A 69 -10.93 -6.90 7.95
N HIS A 70 -9.65 -6.86 8.31
CA HIS A 70 -8.60 -6.17 7.56
C HIS A 70 -7.94 -7.13 6.56
N PHE A 71 -8.01 -6.81 5.27
CA PHE A 71 -7.36 -7.51 4.18
C PHE A 71 -6.02 -6.86 3.79
N GLY A 72 -5.34 -7.49 2.83
CA GLY A 72 -3.94 -7.24 2.46
C GLY A 72 -3.47 -5.78 2.52
N HIS A 73 -4.12 -4.86 1.77
CA HIS A 73 -3.68 -3.46 1.76
C HIS A 73 -3.83 -2.78 3.12
N ALA A 74 -5.01 -2.83 3.74
CA ALA A 74 -5.22 -2.28 5.08
C ALA A 74 -4.24 -2.86 6.12
N GLN A 75 -3.99 -4.18 6.10
CA GLN A 75 -2.99 -4.80 6.98
C GLN A 75 -1.58 -4.28 6.70
N ASN A 76 -1.20 -4.09 5.42
CA ASN A 76 0.12 -3.60 5.08
C ASN A 76 0.34 -2.15 5.51
N CYS A 77 -0.70 -1.31 5.48
CA CYS A 77 -0.62 0.05 6.02
C CYS A 77 -0.34 0.00 7.52
N ALA A 78 -1.13 -0.78 8.27
CA ALA A 78 -0.90 -1.01 9.69
C ALA A 78 0.50 -1.60 9.99
N LYS A 79 1.06 -2.45 9.12
CA LYS A 79 2.45 -2.92 9.27
C LYS A 79 3.47 -1.78 9.15
N ARG A 80 3.27 -0.85 8.21
CA ARG A 80 4.19 0.28 7.99
C ARG A 80 4.08 1.34 9.08
N ASP A 81 2.86 1.60 9.55
CA ASP A 81 2.60 2.47 10.70
C ASP A 81 3.23 1.90 11.97
N ALA A 82 2.96 0.62 12.29
CA ALA A 82 3.61 -0.06 13.41
C ALA A 82 5.15 -0.13 13.27
N GLY A 83 5.67 -0.24 12.05
CA GLY A 83 7.11 -0.32 11.78
C GLY A 83 7.84 1.02 11.95
N SER A 84 7.14 2.15 11.79
CA SER A 84 7.70 3.50 11.95
C SER A 84 7.39 4.13 13.31
N ALA A 85 6.48 3.55 14.11
CA ALA A 85 5.95 4.12 15.35
C ALA A 85 7.01 4.58 16.38
N SER A 86 8.16 3.91 16.47
CA SER A 86 9.27 4.29 17.37
C SER A 86 10.33 5.20 16.73
N GLY A 87 10.17 5.51 15.44
CA GLY A 87 11.09 6.35 14.68
C GLY A 87 10.82 7.85 14.88
N PRO A 88 11.71 8.72 14.35
CA PRO A 88 11.55 10.17 14.45
C PRO A 88 10.42 10.73 13.57
N ASN A 89 9.94 9.95 12.59
CA ASN A 89 8.90 10.35 11.63
C ASN A 89 7.87 9.23 11.48
N PRO A 90 7.08 8.91 12.53
CA PRO A 90 6.09 7.85 12.43
C PRO A 90 5.06 8.17 11.33
N THR A 91 4.64 7.13 10.60
CA THR A 91 3.54 7.19 9.64
C THR A 91 2.24 6.79 10.31
N ASP A 92 1.12 7.22 9.73
CA ASP A 92 -0.22 6.88 10.18
C ASP A 92 -1.17 6.72 8.98
N PHE A 93 -0.72 5.94 7.99
CA PHE A 93 -1.45 5.73 6.73
C PHE A 93 -2.83 5.14 6.95
N THR A 94 -2.96 4.24 7.93
CA THR A 94 -4.24 3.62 8.30
C THR A 94 -5.25 4.68 8.71
N THR A 95 -4.88 5.59 9.61
CA THR A 95 -5.76 6.68 10.05
C THR A 95 -6.00 7.71 8.94
N GLU A 96 -4.97 8.06 8.15
CA GLU A 96 -5.09 8.99 7.03
C GLU A 96 -6.12 8.50 5.99
N VAL A 97 -6.04 7.23 5.58
CA VAL A 97 -6.99 6.62 4.64
C VAL A 97 -8.39 6.60 5.27
N MET A 98 -8.52 6.04 6.48
CA MET A 98 -9.83 5.85 7.10
C MET A 98 -10.56 7.16 7.38
N THR A 99 -9.86 8.18 7.88
CA THR A 99 -10.45 9.50 8.16
C THR A 99 -10.98 10.14 6.88
N ALA A 100 -10.22 10.07 5.79
CA ALA A 100 -10.62 10.61 4.50
C ALA A 100 -11.81 9.82 3.90
N VAL A 101 -11.79 8.49 3.98
CA VAL A 101 -12.90 7.63 3.54
C VAL A 101 -14.19 7.94 4.30
N LEU A 102 -14.13 8.03 5.63
CA LEU A 102 -15.30 8.34 6.46
C LEU A 102 -15.85 9.75 6.15
N ALA A 103 -14.97 10.74 5.97
CA ALA A 103 -15.38 12.09 5.59
C ALA A 103 -16.07 12.13 4.22
N SER A 104 -15.51 11.45 3.22
CA SER A 104 -16.15 11.29 1.90
C SER A 104 -17.51 10.60 2.00
N ARG A 105 -17.60 9.49 2.75
CA ARG A 105 -18.85 8.74 2.92
C ARG A 105 -19.92 9.55 3.63
N GLN A 106 -19.54 10.37 4.62
CA GLN A 106 -20.42 11.28 5.33
C GLN A 106 -20.97 12.37 4.40
N ILE A 107 -20.15 12.96 3.54
CA ILE A 107 -20.59 13.96 2.56
C ILE A 107 -21.63 13.36 1.60
N ILE A 108 -21.37 12.16 1.07
CA ILE A 108 -22.31 11.45 0.18
C ILE A 108 -23.62 11.16 0.90
N SER A 109 -23.56 10.63 2.13
CA SER A 109 -24.75 10.33 2.93
C SER A 109 -25.56 11.58 3.25
N ASN A 110 -24.90 12.66 3.68
CA ASN A 110 -25.57 13.94 3.97
C ASN A 110 -26.28 14.48 2.73
N ALA A 111 -25.61 14.46 1.58
CA ALA A 111 -26.18 14.92 0.32
C ALA A 111 -27.39 14.08 -0.10
N ALA A 112 -27.36 12.77 0.09
CA ALA A 112 -28.48 11.86 -0.18
C ALA A 112 -29.70 12.13 0.70
N ASN A 113 -29.49 12.56 1.94
CA ASN A 113 -30.54 12.74 2.95
C ASN A 113 -31.08 14.19 3.06
N LYS A 114 -30.70 15.10 2.15
CA LYS A 114 -31.29 16.45 2.09
C LYS A 114 -32.74 16.42 1.62
N ALA A 115 -33.49 17.48 1.94
CA ALA A 115 -34.83 17.69 1.39
C ALA A 115 -34.85 17.70 -0.15
N ASN A 116 -33.81 18.29 -0.77
CA ASN A 116 -33.50 18.19 -2.19
C ASN A 116 -32.13 17.51 -2.33
N PRO A 117 -32.09 16.17 -2.49
CA PRO A 117 -30.84 15.42 -2.52
C PRO A 117 -29.90 15.86 -3.63
N GLU A 118 -28.76 16.46 -3.30
CA GLU A 118 -27.73 16.88 -4.26
C GLU A 118 -26.45 17.28 -3.52
N LEU A 119 -25.31 17.17 -4.19
CA LEU A 119 -24.07 17.81 -3.75
C LEU A 119 -24.09 19.28 -4.16
N THR A 120 -23.87 20.17 -3.22
CA THR A 120 -23.47 21.55 -3.52
C THR A 120 -22.04 21.56 -4.10
N GLU A 121 -21.66 22.66 -4.77
CA GLU A 121 -20.31 22.81 -5.30
C GLU A 121 -19.22 22.69 -4.21
N ALA A 122 -19.48 23.25 -3.02
CA ALA A 122 -18.56 23.20 -1.89
C ALA A 122 -18.41 21.77 -1.33
N GLU A 123 -19.51 21.02 -1.22
CA GLU A 123 -19.46 19.61 -0.80
C GLU A 123 -18.79 18.73 -1.84
N ASN A 124 -19.05 18.94 -3.13
CA ASN A 124 -18.38 18.20 -4.19
C ASN A 124 -16.88 18.48 -4.17
N THR A 125 -16.47 19.74 -4.02
CA THR A 125 -15.05 20.11 -3.86
C THR A 125 -14.41 19.38 -2.67
N LYS A 126 -15.06 19.38 -1.50
CA LYS A 126 -14.57 18.66 -0.32
C LYS A 126 -14.57 17.14 -0.48
N LEU A 127 -15.55 16.58 -1.17
CA LEU A 127 -15.59 15.15 -1.50
C LEU A 127 -14.37 14.75 -2.34
N GLN A 128 -14.06 15.51 -3.40
CA GLN A 128 -12.89 15.23 -4.26
C GLN A 128 -11.58 15.40 -3.49
N GLU A 129 -11.48 16.39 -2.61
CA GLU A 129 -10.32 16.58 -1.73
C GLU A 129 -10.07 15.34 -0.86
N HIS A 130 -11.10 14.85 -0.16
CA HIS A 130 -10.98 13.64 0.68
C HIS A 130 -10.72 12.37 -0.14
N ILE A 131 -11.32 12.22 -1.33
CA ILE A 131 -11.00 11.11 -2.23
C ILE A 131 -9.52 11.13 -2.64
N LYS A 132 -8.97 12.30 -2.97
CA LYS A 132 -7.54 12.44 -3.28
C LYS A 132 -6.68 12.10 -2.07
N MET A 133 -7.05 12.58 -0.87
CA MET A 133 -6.34 12.25 0.38
C MET A 133 -6.28 10.74 0.63
N ALA A 134 -7.43 10.05 0.55
CA ALA A 134 -7.50 8.60 0.74
C ALA A 134 -6.66 7.85 -0.31
N SER A 135 -6.77 8.26 -1.58
CA SER A 135 -6.03 7.63 -2.69
C SER A 135 -4.52 7.78 -2.53
N VAL A 136 -4.04 8.98 -2.19
CA VAL A 136 -2.61 9.25 -1.99
C VAL A 136 -2.07 8.55 -0.75
N ALA A 137 -2.80 8.57 0.37
CA ALA A 137 -2.37 7.89 1.60
C ALA A 137 -2.28 6.37 1.41
N TRP A 138 -3.26 5.77 0.71
CA TRP A 138 -3.21 4.36 0.38
C TRP A 138 -2.03 4.04 -0.56
N GLU A 139 -1.82 4.84 -1.60
CA GLU A 139 -0.67 4.64 -2.50
C GLU A 139 0.67 4.79 -1.77
N LYS A 140 0.81 5.74 -0.83
CA LYS A 140 1.99 5.86 0.03
C LYS A 140 2.23 4.58 0.83
N CYS A 141 1.21 3.97 1.39
CA CYS A 141 1.32 2.69 2.08
C CYS A 141 1.80 1.55 1.16
N ILE A 142 1.32 1.49 -0.09
CA ILE A 142 1.80 0.55 -1.11
C ILE A 142 3.28 0.81 -1.42
N ALA A 143 3.67 2.07 -1.64
CA ALA A 143 5.05 2.45 -1.93
C ALA A 143 6.00 2.18 -0.75
N ALA A 144 5.57 2.45 0.49
CA ALA A 144 6.32 2.11 1.70
C ALA A 144 6.50 0.59 1.85
N THR A 145 5.50 -0.19 1.43
CA THR A 145 5.60 -1.66 1.37
C THR A 145 6.57 -2.12 0.28
N ALA A 146 6.61 -1.46 -0.88
CA ALA A 146 7.65 -1.71 -1.88
C ALA A 146 9.05 -1.39 -1.33
N VAL A 147 9.22 -0.29 -0.60
CA VAL A 147 10.51 0.05 0.07
C VAL A 147 10.94 -1.03 1.06
N HIS A 148 10.01 -1.53 1.89
CA HIS A 148 10.27 -2.67 2.78
C HIS A 148 10.83 -3.87 2.00
N TYR A 149 10.18 -4.25 0.89
CA TYR A 149 10.67 -5.39 0.11
C TYR A 149 11.94 -5.10 -0.69
N VAL A 150 12.28 -3.84 -0.98
CA VAL A 150 13.64 -3.51 -1.44
C VAL A 150 14.66 -3.88 -0.37
N ASN A 151 14.40 -3.53 0.89
CA ASN A 151 15.31 -3.82 2.00
C ASN A 151 15.46 -5.32 2.23
N ASP A 152 14.35 -6.05 2.25
CA ASP A 152 14.35 -7.50 2.41
C ASP A 152 15.11 -8.19 1.27
N VAL A 153 14.86 -7.83 0.01
CA VAL A 153 15.59 -8.43 -1.12
C VAL A 153 17.09 -8.16 -1.03
N ILE A 154 17.49 -6.93 -0.65
CA ILE A 154 18.92 -6.60 -0.43
C ILE A 154 19.51 -7.50 0.67
N ALA A 155 18.80 -7.68 1.78
CA ALA A 155 19.25 -8.53 2.87
C ALA A 155 19.38 -10.00 2.43
N ASP A 156 18.36 -10.53 1.75
CA ASP A 156 18.31 -11.93 1.34
C ASP A 156 19.43 -12.29 0.35
N ILE A 157 19.68 -11.46 -0.67
CA ILE A 157 20.74 -11.72 -1.65
C ILE A 157 22.14 -11.48 -1.09
N SER A 158 22.25 -10.74 0.03
CA SER A 158 23.53 -10.56 0.72
C SER A 158 23.98 -11.82 1.47
N GLU A 159 23.10 -12.81 1.64
CA GLU A 159 23.46 -14.12 2.19
C GLU A 159 24.10 -15.06 1.15
N TYR A 160 24.08 -14.70 -0.13
CA TYR A 160 24.71 -15.50 -1.17
C TYR A 160 26.20 -15.68 -0.92
N SER A 161 26.72 -16.87 -1.22
CA SER A 161 28.14 -17.17 -1.05
C SER A 161 28.60 -18.20 -2.08
N SER A 162 29.78 -17.95 -2.67
CA SER A 162 30.44 -18.91 -3.57
C SER A 162 29.57 -19.37 -4.74
N GLY A 163 28.79 -18.45 -5.33
CA GLY A 163 27.90 -18.75 -6.45
C GLY A 163 26.61 -19.47 -6.07
N ALA A 164 26.27 -19.58 -4.78
CA ALA A 164 25.11 -20.33 -4.29
C ALA A 164 24.31 -19.54 -3.24
N PRO A 165 22.98 -19.76 -3.14
CA PRO A 165 22.20 -19.24 -2.01
C PRO A 165 22.67 -19.90 -0.71
N ALA A 166 22.50 -19.22 0.43
CA ALA A 166 22.90 -19.77 1.74
C ALA A 166 22.18 -21.09 2.08
N SER A 167 20.97 -21.27 1.55
CA SER A 167 20.17 -22.48 1.68
C SER A 167 19.04 -22.49 0.65
N LEU A 168 18.31 -23.61 0.55
CA LEU A 168 17.03 -23.65 -0.18
C LEU A 168 16.04 -22.60 0.36
N SER A 169 15.98 -22.44 1.68
CA SER A 169 15.10 -21.46 2.30
C SER A 169 15.47 -20.03 1.90
N ASN A 170 16.76 -19.69 1.80
CA ASN A 170 17.20 -18.37 1.33
C ASN A 170 16.75 -18.14 -0.12
N PHE A 171 16.90 -19.13 -1.01
CA PHE A 171 16.40 -19.03 -2.39
C PHE A 171 14.89 -18.80 -2.46
N GLU A 172 14.10 -19.55 -1.69
CA GLU A 172 12.64 -19.37 -1.62
C GLU A 172 12.25 -18.00 -1.09
N THR A 173 12.96 -17.50 -0.08
CA THR A 173 12.77 -16.17 0.49
C THR A 173 13.07 -15.07 -0.55
N VAL A 174 14.19 -15.14 -1.27
CA VAL A 174 14.50 -14.19 -2.35
C VAL A 174 13.40 -14.19 -3.40
N ALA A 175 12.96 -15.36 -3.85
CA ALA A 175 11.90 -15.48 -4.86
C ALA A 175 10.59 -14.84 -4.38
N LYS A 176 10.21 -15.11 -3.12
CA LYS A 176 9.03 -14.51 -2.49
C LYS A 176 9.15 -12.99 -2.40
N HIS A 177 10.17 -12.47 -1.71
CA HIS A 177 10.29 -11.05 -1.43
C HIS A 177 10.49 -10.23 -2.71
N TRP A 178 11.22 -10.75 -3.70
CA TRP A 178 11.33 -10.09 -4.99
C TRP A 178 9.99 -10.03 -5.73
N SER A 179 9.21 -11.12 -5.69
CA SER A 179 7.88 -11.12 -6.33
C SER A 179 6.91 -10.14 -5.66
N GLU A 180 6.98 -10.02 -4.33
CA GLU A 180 6.22 -9.03 -3.56
C GLU A 180 6.67 -7.60 -3.92
N LEU A 181 7.98 -7.33 -3.94
CA LEU A 181 8.55 -6.05 -4.41
C LEU A 181 8.03 -5.65 -5.78
N LYS A 182 8.17 -6.53 -6.78
CA LYS A 182 7.74 -6.25 -8.15
C LYS A 182 6.24 -5.98 -8.21
N GLY A 183 5.42 -6.76 -7.50
CA GLY A 183 3.98 -6.56 -7.42
C GLY A 183 3.59 -5.19 -6.85
N PHE A 184 4.14 -4.81 -5.70
CA PHE A 184 3.85 -3.51 -5.08
C PHE A 184 4.33 -2.35 -5.94
N ALA A 185 5.57 -2.39 -6.44
CA ALA A 185 6.10 -1.32 -7.29
C ALA A 185 5.31 -1.17 -8.59
N MET A 186 4.94 -2.29 -9.24
CA MET A 186 4.16 -2.27 -10.47
C MET A 186 2.75 -1.71 -10.26
N SER A 187 2.16 -1.88 -9.08
CA SER A 187 0.81 -1.39 -8.79
C SER A 187 0.71 0.15 -8.80
N LEU A 188 1.82 0.86 -8.54
CA LEU A 188 1.87 2.33 -8.51
C LEU A 188 1.51 2.98 -9.86
N GLN A 189 1.59 2.23 -10.97
CA GLN A 189 1.22 2.74 -12.28
C GLN A 189 -0.29 3.00 -12.45
N PHE A 190 -1.14 2.39 -11.62
CA PHE A 190 -2.59 2.39 -11.81
C PHE A 190 -3.32 3.51 -11.08
N SER A 191 -2.68 4.16 -10.11
CA SER A 191 -3.31 5.26 -9.38
C SER A 191 -3.33 6.54 -10.22
N PRO A 192 -4.50 7.16 -10.44
CA PRO A 192 -4.58 8.46 -11.11
C PRO A 192 -4.11 9.61 -10.22
N ALA A 193 -4.04 9.40 -8.90
CA ALA A 193 -3.58 10.38 -7.92
C ALA A 193 -2.07 10.27 -7.64
N SER A 194 -1.38 9.38 -8.36
CA SER A 194 0.04 9.09 -8.16
C SER A 194 0.92 10.33 -8.36
N PRO A 195 1.94 10.57 -7.51
CA PRO A 195 2.89 11.65 -7.71
C PRO A 195 3.63 11.56 -9.04
N PHE A 196 3.81 10.35 -9.60
CA PHE A 196 4.42 10.16 -10.93
C PHE A 196 3.58 10.72 -12.09
N ARG A 197 2.29 11.01 -11.86
CA ARG A 197 1.34 11.56 -12.82
C ARG A 197 0.90 12.99 -12.48
N ASP A 198 1.32 13.52 -11.34
CA ASP A 198 0.97 14.87 -10.92
C ASP A 198 1.90 15.87 -11.61
N GLU A 199 1.36 16.63 -12.58
CA GLU A 199 2.13 17.63 -13.35
C GLU A 199 2.73 18.75 -12.47
N THR A 200 2.25 18.90 -11.23
CA THR A 200 2.79 19.86 -10.27
C THR A 200 4.00 19.32 -9.51
N MET A 201 4.26 18.00 -9.56
CA MET A 201 5.43 17.37 -8.95
C MET A 201 6.65 17.50 -9.87
N THR A 202 7.71 18.13 -9.36
CA THR A 202 8.97 18.31 -10.10
C THR A 202 10.04 17.29 -9.73
N ALA A 203 9.86 16.56 -8.61
CA ALA A 203 10.84 15.59 -8.11
C ALA A 203 10.85 14.29 -8.91
N VAL A 204 9.68 13.86 -9.43
CA VAL A 204 9.50 12.59 -10.15
C VAL A 204 8.45 12.71 -11.24
N ASN A 205 8.51 11.82 -12.23
CA ASN A 205 7.50 11.67 -13.28
C ASN A 205 7.35 10.19 -13.71
N LEU A 206 6.55 9.93 -14.75
CA LEU A 206 6.33 8.58 -15.27
C LEU A 206 7.59 7.85 -15.74
N ASP A 207 8.62 8.57 -16.22
CA ASP A 207 9.88 7.96 -16.61
C ASP A 207 10.69 7.52 -15.38
N ASP A 208 10.56 8.19 -14.23
CA ASP A 208 11.12 7.71 -12.97
C ASP A 208 10.43 6.41 -12.50
N LEU A 209 9.11 6.28 -12.69
CA LEU A 209 8.41 5.02 -12.37
C LEU A 209 8.90 3.87 -13.26
N LYS A 210 9.07 4.12 -14.57
CA LYS A 210 9.67 3.12 -15.47
C LYS A 210 11.08 2.76 -15.03
N MET A 211 11.90 3.76 -14.68
CA MET A 211 13.26 3.54 -14.17
C MET A 211 13.24 2.68 -12.91
N ILE A 212 12.37 2.95 -11.94
CA ILE A 212 12.21 2.12 -10.72
C ILE A 212 11.93 0.66 -11.11
N LEU A 213 10.99 0.43 -12.03
CA LEU A 213 10.62 -0.91 -12.47
C LEU A 213 11.76 -1.61 -13.25
N ASP A 214 12.53 -0.87 -14.05
CA ASP A 214 13.70 -1.37 -14.77
C ASP A 214 14.85 -1.72 -13.82
N LEU A 215 15.06 -0.92 -12.77
CA LEU A 215 16.07 -1.16 -11.73
C LEU A 215 15.75 -2.42 -10.91
N ILE A 216 14.48 -2.63 -10.57
CA ILE A 216 13.99 -3.87 -9.93
C ILE A 216 14.12 -5.06 -10.89
N GLY A 217 13.97 -4.83 -12.20
CA GLY A 217 14.08 -5.85 -13.24
C GLY A 217 12.86 -6.77 -13.32
N ASP A 218 12.94 -7.77 -14.20
CA ASP A 218 11.89 -8.79 -14.42
C ASP A 218 12.23 -10.16 -13.79
N ALA A 219 13.39 -10.25 -13.14
CA ALA A 219 13.79 -11.33 -12.24
C ALA A 219 14.82 -10.78 -11.24
N PRO A 220 14.97 -11.36 -10.03
CA PRO A 220 16.10 -11.02 -9.17
C PRO A 220 17.41 -11.51 -9.78
N VAL A 221 18.54 -10.96 -9.33
CA VAL A 221 19.84 -11.61 -9.54
C VAL A 221 19.88 -12.91 -8.74
N LEU A 222 20.35 -13.98 -9.37
CA LEU A 222 20.59 -15.27 -8.72
C LEU A 222 22.01 -15.32 -8.17
N ALA A 223 22.27 -16.29 -7.30
CA ALA A 223 23.56 -16.40 -6.63
C ALA A 223 24.74 -16.65 -7.57
N ASP A 224 24.50 -17.22 -8.76
CA ASP A 224 25.51 -17.38 -9.82
C ASP A 224 25.74 -16.09 -10.64
N GLY A 225 25.10 -14.98 -10.23
CA GLY A 225 25.16 -13.69 -10.89
C GLY A 225 24.25 -13.55 -12.12
N SER A 226 23.56 -14.61 -12.53
CA SER A 226 22.61 -14.52 -13.64
C SER A 226 21.37 -13.73 -13.27
N GLN A 227 20.76 -13.07 -14.24
CA GLN A 227 19.49 -12.36 -14.06
C GLN A 227 18.62 -12.58 -15.29
N ASN A 228 17.37 -13.00 -15.07
CA ASN A 228 16.39 -13.24 -16.14
C ASN A 228 16.92 -14.15 -17.27
N GLY A 229 17.65 -15.21 -16.90
CA GLY A 229 18.25 -16.16 -17.84
C GLY A 229 19.49 -15.65 -18.57
N VAL A 230 19.99 -14.46 -18.25
CA VAL A 230 21.22 -13.90 -18.81
C VAL A 230 22.37 -14.09 -17.82
N ALA A 231 23.47 -14.69 -18.26
CA ALA A 231 24.66 -14.90 -17.43
C ALA A 231 25.34 -13.56 -17.08
N ALA A 232 26.01 -13.51 -15.93
CA ALA A 232 26.84 -12.38 -15.55
C ALA A 232 27.94 -12.11 -16.59
N SER A 233 28.22 -10.83 -16.89
CA SER A 233 29.35 -10.43 -17.72
C SER A 233 30.69 -10.44 -16.97
N GLY A 234 30.65 -10.55 -15.65
CA GLY A 234 31.81 -10.58 -14.73
C GLY A 234 31.65 -11.67 -13.67
N THR A 235 32.14 -11.40 -12.45
CA THR A 235 31.94 -12.33 -11.33
C THR A 235 30.50 -12.30 -10.83
N ALA A 236 30.07 -13.38 -10.16
CA ALA A 236 28.75 -13.44 -9.55
C ALA A 236 28.61 -12.35 -8.46
N GLU A 237 29.67 -12.16 -7.68
CA GLU A 237 29.76 -11.16 -6.62
C GLU A 237 29.60 -9.74 -7.16
N ASP A 238 30.24 -9.41 -8.29
CA ASP A 238 30.08 -8.10 -8.94
C ASP A 238 28.65 -7.87 -9.44
N ALA A 239 28.01 -8.92 -9.98
CA ALA A 239 26.62 -8.84 -10.45
C ALA A 239 25.63 -8.62 -9.30
N VAL A 240 25.81 -9.33 -8.18
CA VAL A 240 25.00 -9.16 -6.96
C VAL A 240 25.21 -7.76 -6.38
N TYR A 241 26.46 -7.30 -6.25
CA TYR A 241 26.78 -5.96 -5.78
C TYR A 241 26.14 -4.87 -6.66
N ALA A 242 26.24 -5.01 -7.98
CA ALA A 242 25.62 -4.08 -8.91
C ALA A 242 24.08 -4.04 -8.77
N TYR A 243 23.44 -5.19 -8.54
CA TYR A 243 22.01 -5.27 -8.34
C TYR A 243 21.56 -4.63 -7.02
N ILE A 244 22.30 -4.80 -5.92
CA ILE A 244 22.07 -4.07 -4.66
C ILE A 244 22.12 -2.55 -4.91
N GLY A 245 23.06 -2.08 -5.73
CA GLY A 245 23.14 -0.68 -6.15
C GLY A 245 21.88 -0.20 -6.87
N LYS A 246 21.35 -1.00 -7.81
CA LYS A 246 20.09 -0.70 -8.52
C LYS A 246 18.90 -0.62 -7.56
N LEU A 247 18.77 -1.59 -6.64
CA LEU A 247 17.69 -1.61 -5.66
C LEU A 247 17.77 -0.41 -4.71
N THR A 248 18.98 -0.04 -4.28
CA THR A 248 19.20 1.16 -3.46
C THR A 248 18.76 2.43 -4.19
N GLN A 249 19.03 2.53 -5.50
CA GLN A 249 18.57 3.64 -6.33
C GLN A 249 17.04 3.65 -6.49
N ALA A 250 16.41 2.47 -6.68
CA ALA A 250 14.96 2.35 -6.73
C ALA A 250 14.30 2.81 -5.42
N ARG A 251 14.86 2.41 -4.26
CA ARG A 251 14.41 2.86 -2.93
C ARG A 251 14.51 4.38 -2.79
N ALA A 252 15.62 4.98 -3.19
CA ALA A 252 15.80 6.44 -3.14
C ALA A 252 14.78 7.19 -4.00
N LYS A 253 14.46 6.66 -5.19
CA LYS A 253 13.42 7.27 -6.05
C LYS A 253 12.01 7.14 -5.48
N LEU A 254 11.68 6.01 -4.86
CA LEU A 254 10.42 5.86 -4.12
C LEU A 254 10.37 6.81 -2.92
N GLN A 255 11.49 7.01 -2.23
CA GLN A 255 11.60 7.98 -1.14
C GLN A 255 11.28 9.40 -1.62
N ASP A 256 11.93 9.84 -2.70
CA ASP A 256 11.74 11.17 -3.28
C ASP A 256 10.28 11.37 -3.73
N ALA A 257 9.69 10.37 -4.39
CA ALA A 257 8.34 10.43 -4.93
C ALA A 257 7.27 10.68 -3.86
N TYR A 258 7.42 10.06 -2.68
CA TYR A 258 6.40 10.06 -1.63
C TYR A 258 6.79 10.87 -0.39
N GLY A 259 7.99 11.47 -0.39
CA GLY A 259 8.50 12.29 0.70
C GLY A 259 8.76 11.51 1.98
N PHE A 260 9.19 10.25 1.87
CA PHE A 260 9.50 9.44 3.05
C PHE A 260 10.79 9.92 3.71
N SER A 261 10.86 9.82 5.05
CA SER A 261 12.08 10.11 5.80
C SER A 261 13.13 9.02 5.60
N ASP A 262 14.42 9.38 5.64
CA ASP A 262 15.54 8.43 5.63
C ASP A 262 15.40 7.35 6.71
N ALA A 263 14.95 7.73 7.91
CA ALA A 263 14.81 6.81 9.03
C ALA A 263 13.86 5.67 8.71
N ASN A 264 12.69 5.98 8.14
CA ASN A 264 11.70 5.00 7.73
C ASN A 264 12.15 4.18 6.53
N THR A 265 12.74 4.80 5.50
CA THR A 265 13.12 4.05 4.29
C THR A 265 14.23 3.04 4.56
N LEU A 266 15.09 3.28 5.55
CA LEU A 266 16.11 2.35 5.99
C LEU A 266 15.62 1.31 7.01
N SER A 267 14.59 1.61 7.81
CA SER A 267 14.12 0.73 8.88
C SER A 267 13.00 -0.21 8.46
N TRP A 268 12.25 0.15 7.41
CA TRP A 268 11.08 -0.58 6.98
C TRP A 268 11.38 -1.97 6.46
#